data_AF-A0AAW9DCI8-F1
#
_entry.id   AF-A0AAW9DCI8-F1
#
_cell.length_a   1.000
_cell.length_b   1.000
_cell.length_c   1.000
_cell.angle_alpha   90.00
_cell.angle_beta   90.00
_cell.angle_gamma   90.00
#
_symmetry.space_group_name_H-M   'P 1'
#
loop_
_entity.id
_entity.type
_entity.pdbx_description
1 polymer ?
#
loop_
_entity_poly.entity_id
_entity_poly.type
_entity_poly.pdbx_seq_one_letter_code
_entity_poly.pdbx_strand_id
1 'polypeptide(L)'
;MKVDLLIENFIFHCKYEKNLTEKTIKAYSSDFQQLKEFKNFFELDISQVDKVLLKEYIRYLYSFNLKPKSIKRKVAVLKAFFNYLEFEEIIEINPFRKMRISIKEDNNLPKIILLQKRAFHTNQ
;
A
#
# COMPACT_ATOMS: atom_id res chain seq x y z
N MET A 1 12.86 -2.69 18.61
CA MET A 1 12.33 -4.05 18.32
C MET A 1 12.40 -4.31 16.83
N LYS A 2 12.70 -5.54 16.41
CA LYS A 2 12.74 -5.90 14.98
C LYS A 2 11.35 -5.92 14.36
N VAL A 3 11.26 -5.46 13.11
CA VAL A 3 10.00 -5.39 12.37
C VAL A 3 9.36 -6.77 12.16
N ASP A 4 10.15 -7.81 11.93
CA ASP A 4 9.63 -9.18 11.72
C ASP A 4 8.75 -9.67 12.87
N LEU A 5 9.27 -9.59 14.10
CA LEU A 5 8.54 -9.96 15.32
C LEU A 5 7.25 -9.13 15.50
N LEU A 6 7.29 -7.85 15.15
CA LEU A 6 6.12 -6.98 15.24
C LEU A 6 5.04 -7.37 14.23
N ILE A 7 5.42 -7.80 13.02
CA ILE A 7 4.50 -8.30 12.01
C ILE A 7 3.83 -9.59 12.48
N GLU A 8 4.59 -10.51 13.10
CA GLU A 8 4.03 -11.73 13.68
C GLU A 8 2.96 -11.42 14.75
N ASN A 9 3.26 -10.51 15.66
CA ASN A 9 2.32 -10.04 16.69
C ASN A 9 1.07 -9.41 16.06
N PHE A 10 1.24 -8.58 15.04
CA PHE A 10 0.11 -7.97 14.32
C PHE A 10 -0.78 -9.01 13.63
N ILE A 11 -0.19 -10.05 13.00
CA ILE A 11 -0.96 -11.13 12.38
C ILE A 11 -1.70 -11.95 13.43
N PHE A 12 -1.07 -12.22 14.59
CA PHE A 12 -1.71 -12.87 15.72
C PHE A 12 -2.92 -12.07 16.22
N HIS A 13 -2.73 -10.78 16.51
CA HIS A 13 -3.81 -9.86 16.90
C HIS A 13 -4.95 -9.85 15.88
N CYS A 14 -4.62 -9.73 14.58
CA CYS A 14 -5.61 -9.75 13.51
C CYS A 14 -6.44 -11.04 13.49
N LYS A 15 -5.80 -12.18 13.74
CA LYS A 15 -6.44 -13.50 13.67
C LYS A 15 -7.30 -13.79 14.90
N TYR A 16 -6.78 -13.55 16.09
CA TYR A 16 -7.39 -14.04 17.33
C TYR A 16 -8.18 -12.97 18.08
N GLU A 17 -7.75 -11.72 18.03
CA GLU A 17 -8.43 -10.63 18.74
C GLU A 17 -9.46 -9.94 17.83
N LYS A 18 -9.08 -9.68 16.57
CA LYS A 18 -10.00 -9.09 15.58
C LYS A 18 -10.84 -10.10 14.81
N ASN A 19 -10.59 -11.40 14.97
CA ASN A 19 -11.33 -12.47 14.29
C ASN A 19 -11.44 -12.25 12.77
N LEU A 20 -10.37 -11.74 12.14
CA LEU A 20 -10.37 -11.56 10.69
C LEU A 20 -10.42 -12.91 9.98
N THR A 21 -11.13 -12.96 8.86
CA THR A 21 -11.26 -14.18 8.07
C THR A 21 -9.90 -14.68 7.58
N GLU A 22 -9.74 -15.99 7.45
CA GLU A 22 -8.50 -16.59 6.94
C GLU A 22 -8.07 -16.02 5.58
N LYS A 23 -9.04 -15.69 4.73
CA LYS A 23 -8.79 -15.05 3.44
C LYS A 23 -8.10 -13.70 3.61
N THR A 24 -8.52 -12.91 4.60
CA THR A 24 -7.93 -11.61 4.91
C THR A 24 -6.54 -11.76 5.51
N ILE A 25 -6.36 -12.71 6.44
CA ILE A 25 -5.05 -13.04 7.01
C ILE A 25 -4.06 -13.47 5.92
N LYS A 26 -4.45 -14.38 5.03
CA LYS A 26 -3.62 -14.81 3.89
C LYS A 26 -3.24 -13.64 2.97
N ALA A 27 -4.18 -12.73 2.72
CA ALA A 27 -3.91 -11.53 1.91
C ALA A 27 -2.89 -10.59 2.59
N TYR A 28 -2.98 -10.41 3.92
CA TYR A 28 -2.04 -9.61 4.71
C TYR A 28 -0.65 -10.26 4.71
N SER A 29 -0.57 -11.55 5.04
CA SER A 29 0.70 -12.30 5.03
C SER A 29 1.39 -12.23 3.67
N SER A 30 0.65 -12.39 2.57
CA SER A 30 1.20 -12.27 1.21
C SER A 30 1.74 -10.86 0.89
N ASP A 31 1.09 -9.82 1.43
CA ASP A 31 1.58 -8.45 1.25
C ASP A 31 2.85 -8.18 2.06
N PHE A 32 2.94 -8.70 3.28
CA PHE A 32 4.15 -8.64 4.10
C PHE A 32 5.31 -9.43 3.51
N GLN A 33 5.07 -10.62 2.95
CA GLN A 33 6.12 -11.37 2.26
C GLN A 33 6.72 -10.57 1.09
N GLN A 34 5.89 -9.84 0.33
CA GLN A 34 6.41 -8.96 -0.74
C GLN A 34 7.13 -7.71 -0.20
N LEU A 35 6.81 -7.26 1.01
CA LEU A 35 7.55 -6.19 1.69
C LEU A 35 8.93 -6.67 2.15
N LYS A 36 9.10 -7.94 2.49
CA LYS A 36 10.38 -8.53 2.91
C LYS A 36 11.50 -8.30 1.89
N GLU A 37 11.14 -8.36 0.61
CA GLU A 37 12.06 -8.13 -0.53
C GLU A 37 12.55 -6.67 -0.65
N PHE A 38 11.91 -5.73 0.05
CA PHE A 38 12.29 -4.33 0.02
C PHE A 38 13.35 -4.02 1.09
N LYS A 39 14.61 -3.79 0.69
CA LYS A 39 15.69 -3.25 1.54
C LYS A 39 15.84 -3.94 2.92
N ASN A 40 15.66 -5.26 2.99
CA ASN A 40 15.70 -6.03 4.23
C ASN A 40 14.77 -5.45 5.32
N PHE A 41 13.58 -4.95 4.94
CA PHE A 41 12.66 -4.22 5.83
C PHE A 41 12.38 -4.94 7.16
N PHE A 42 12.35 -6.27 7.13
CA PHE A 42 12.08 -7.12 8.30
C PHE A 42 13.22 -7.12 9.32
N GLU A 43 14.45 -6.91 8.86
CA GLU A 43 15.66 -6.86 9.69
C GLU A 43 15.86 -5.49 10.34
N LEU A 44 15.10 -4.47 9.93
CA LEU A 44 15.19 -3.15 10.50
C LEU A 44 14.67 -3.13 11.94
N ASP A 45 15.26 -2.27 12.77
CA ASP A 45 14.58 -1.85 13.98
C ASP A 45 13.43 -0.91 13.62
N ILE A 46 12.31 -1.02 14.32
CA ILE A 46 11.13 -0.17 14.08
C ILE A 46 11.46 1.33 14.17
N SER A 47 12.44 1.72 15.00
CA SER A 47 12.91 3.10 15.11
C SER A 47 13.57 3.65 13.83
N GLN A 48 14.00 2.77 12.93
CA GLN A 48 14.58 3.13 11.63
C GLN A 48 13.52 3.31 10.54
N VAL A 49 12.26 2.94 10.81
CA VAL A 49 11.19 3.01 9.82
C VAL A 49 10.51 4.37 9.87
N ASP A 50 10.96 5.26 9.00
CA ASP A 50 10.42 6.61 8.89
C ASP A 50 9.53 6.79 7.64
N LYS A 51 8.98 8.00 7.54
CA LYS A 51 8.16 8.42 6.41
C LYS A 51 8.90 8.40 5.07
N VAL A 52 10.23 8.59 5.07
CA VAL A 52 11.03 8.58 3.85
C VAL A 52 11.11 7.15 3.32
N LEU A 53 11.45 6.18 4.19
CA LEU A 53 11.50 4.77 3.84
C LEU A 53 10.16 4.24 3.32
N LEU A 54 9.04 4.64 3.94
CA LEU A 54 7.71 4.27 3.45
C LEU A 54 7.38 4.86 2.07
N LYS A 55 7.84 6.08 1.76
CA LYS A 55 7.70 6.66 0.41
C LYS A 55 8.53 5.90 -0.61
N GLU A 56 9.74 5.48 -0.23
CA GLU A 56 10.59 4.66 -1.08
C GLU A 56 9.96 3.30 -1.36
N TYR A 57 9.35 2.66 -0.36
CA TYR A 57 8.59 1.43 -0.59
C TYR A 57 7.45 1.62 -1.58
N ILE A 58 6.69 2.72 -1.47
CA ILE A 58 5.61 3.02 -2.43
C ILE A 58 6.18 3.19 -3.85
N ARG A 59 7.33 3.87 -4.02
CA ARG A 59 8.02 3.98 -5.32
C ARG A 59 8.50 2.63 -5.84
N TYR A 60 9.03 1.79 -4.96
CA TYR A 60 9.41 0.42 -5.27
C TYR A 60 8.21 -0.40 -5.77
N LEU A 61 7.02 -0.25 -5.16
CA LEU A 61 5.81 -0.91 -5.70
C LEU A 61 5.43 -0.43 -7.10
N TYR A 62 5.68 0.85 -7.42
CA TYR A 62 5.45 1.37 -8.77
C TYR A 62 6.39 0.78 -9.82
N SER A 63 7.63 0.39 -9.46
CA SER A 63 8.57 -0.17 -10.43
C SER A 63 8.19 -1.58 -10.93
N PHE A 64 7.23 -2.25 -10.28
CA PHE A 64 6.73 -3.57 -10.70
C PHE A 64 5.50 -3.50 -11.62
N ASN A 65 5.12 -2.31 -12.13
CA ASN A 65 3.91 -2.11 -12.93
C ASN A 65 2.64 -2.72 -12.30
N LEU A 66 2.55 -2.69 -10.97
CA LEU A 66 1.38 -3.18 -10.26
C LEU A 66 0.17 -2.30 -10.54
N LYS A 67 -1.00 -2.92 -10.67
CA LYS A 67 -2.25 -2.16 -10.76
C LYS A 67 -2.40 -1.25 -9.54
N PRO A 68 -2.93 -0.02 -9.69
CA PRO A 68 -3.15 0.92 -8.59
C PRO A 68 -3.91 0.31 -7.41
N LYS A 69 -4.89 -0.56 -7.67
CA LYS A 69 -5.64 -1.31 -6.65
C LYS A 69 -4.73 -2.19 -5.77
N SER A 70 -3.71 -2.83 -6.36
CA SER A 70 -2.74 -3.65 -5.63
C SER A 70 -1.84 -2.79 -4.74
N ILE A 71 -1.35 -1.65 -5.24
CA ILE A 71 -0.54 -0.72 -4.45
C ILE A 71 -1.38 -0.15 -3.29
N LYS A 72 -2.62 0.27 -3.54
CA LYS A 72 -3.54 0.75 -2.50
C LYS A 72 -3.77 -0.29 -1.41
N ARG A 73 -3.97 -1.56 -1.78
CA ARG A 73 -4.14 -2.66 -0.82
C ARG A 73 -2.90 -2.84 0.05
N LYS A 74 -1.70 -2.89 -0.55
CA LYS A 74 -0.44 -3.03 0.19
C LYS A 74 -0.20 -1.88 1.16
N VAL A 75 -0.46 -0.64 0.74
CA VAL A 75 -0.38 0.53 1.60
C VAL A 75 -1.42 0.49 2.72
N ALA A 76 -2.62 -0.03 2.46
CA ALA A 76 -3.65 -0.19 3.49
C ALA A 76 -3.22 -1.21 4.56
N VAL A 77 -2.60 -2.33 4.17
CA VAL A 77 -2.03 -3.31 5.12
C VAL A 77 -0.96 -2.65 6.01
N LEU A 78 -0.04 -1.89 5.41
CA LEU A 78 0.96 -1.16 6.19
C LEU A 78 0.33 -0.13 7.14
N LYS A 79 -0.67 0.63 6.70
CA LYS A 79 -1.38 1.57 7.58
C LYS A 79 -2.03 0.85 8.76
N ALA A 80 -2.67 -0.29 8.53
CA ALA A 80 -3.26 -1.09 9.60
C ALA A 80 -2.21 -1.57 10.61
N PHE A 81 -1.04 -2.01 10.11
CA PHE A 81 0.10 -2.41 10.93
C PHE A 81 0.62 -1.27 11.82
N PHE A 82 0.94 -0.11 11.25
CA PHE A 82 1.47 1.01 12.05
C PHE A 82 0.42 1.63 12.97
N ASN A 83 -0.87 1.58 12.60
CA ASN A 83 -1.94 1.96 13.53
C ASN A 83 -2.01 1.00 14.73
N TYR A 84 -1.82 -0.30 14.51
CA TYR A 84 -1.73 -1.28 15.59
C TYR A 84 -0.52 -1.00 16.50
N LEU A 85 0.66 -0.75 15.93
CA LEU A 85 1.85 -0.44 16.73
C LEU A 85 1.69 0.84 17.57
N GLU A 86 1.04 1.87 17.02
CA GLU A 86 0.74 3.11 17.76
C GLU A 86 -0.31 2.86 18.86
N PHE A 87 -1.31 2.01 18.60
CA PHE A 87 -2.33 1.63 19.58
C PHE A 87 -1.76 0.81 20.75
N GLU A 88 -0.82 -0.09 20.48
CA GLU A 88 -0.10 -0.88 21.50
C GLU A 88 1.05 -0.11 22.16
N GLU A 89 1.17 1.20 21.89
CA GLU A 89 2.22 2.09 22.43
C GLU A 89 3.67 1.62 22.12
N ILE A 90 3.85 0.77 21.11
CA ILE A 90 5.16 0.30 20.63
C ILE A 90 5.90 1.42 19.89
N ILE A 91 5.15 2.30 19.24
CA ILE A 91 5.66 3.53 18.63
C ILE A 91 4.83 4.72 19.10
N GLU A 92 5.49 5.86 19.33
CA GLU A 92 4.80 7.08 19.76
C GLU A 92 4.07 7.78 18.62
N ILE A 93 4.64 7.70 17.41
CA ILE A 93 4.15 8.43 16.24
C ILE A 93 4.12 7.50 15.04
N ASN A 94 2.92 7.30 14.50
CA ASN A 94 2.76 6.56 13.26
C ASN A 94 3.49 7.26 12.08
N PRO A 95 4.38 6.57 11.34
CA PRO A 95 5.13 7.16 10.22
C PRO A 95 4.26 7.56 9.02
N PHE A 96 3.00 7.10 8.95
CA PHE A 96 2.01 7.60 8.01
C PHE A 96 1.36 8.93 8.42
N ARG A 97 1.63 9.44 9.63
CA ARG A 97 1.05 10.70 10.11
C ARG A 97 1.46 11.86 9.20
N LYS A 98 0.46 12.63 8.76
CA LYS A 98 0.61 13.74 7.81
C LYS A 98 1.31 13.31 6.49
N MET A 99 1.27 12.03 6.12
CA MET A 99 1.84 11.54 4.87
C MET A 99 0.83 11.65 3.73
N ARG A 100 1.10 12.56 2.78
CA ARG A 100 0.32 12.65 1.54
C ARG A 100 0.75 11.50 0.62
N ILE A 101 -0.18 10.59 0.37
CA ILE A 101 -0.01 9.47 -0.57
C ILE A 101 -1.08 9.62 -1.63
N SER A 102 -0.67 9.75 -2.89
CA SER A 102 -1.58 9.78 -4.03
C SER A 102 -1.24 8.61 -4.95
N ILE A 103 -2.04 7.56 -4.86
CA ILE A 103 -1.94 6.43 -5.80
C ILE A 103 -2.93 6.70 -6.93
N LYS A 104 -2.41 7.28 -8.03
CA LYS A 104 -3.22 7.56 -9.21
C LYS A 104 -3.73 6.26 -9.80
N GLU A 105 -5.02 6.21 -10.06
CA GLU A 105 -5.56 5.17 -10.92
C GLU A 105 -5.10 5.49 -12.35
N ASP A 106 -4.73 4.45 -13.11
CA ASP A 106 -4.66 4.59 -14.56
C ASP A 106 -6.08 4.89 -15.00
N ASN A 107 -6.39 6.19 -15.10
CA ASN A 107 -7.44 6.64 -15.96
C ASN A 107 -6.95 6.29 -17.37
N ASN A 108 -7.25 5.07 -17.82
CA ASN A 108 -7.53 4.86 -19.22
C ASN A 108 -8.72 5.77 -19.52
N LEU A 109 -8.43 7.06 -19.77
CA LEU A 109 -9.32 7.92 -20.49
C LEU A 109 -9.72 7.11 -21.72
N PRO A 110 -11.02 6.88 -21.98
CA PRO A 110 -11.40 6.29 -23.24
C PRO A 110 -10.73 7.16 -24.30
N LYS A 111 -9.92 6.56 -25.17
CA LYS A 111 -9.49 7.22 -26.40
C LYS A 111 -10.79 7.57 -27.10
N ILE A 112 -11.26 8.80 -26.93
CA ILE A 112 -12.31 9.35 -27.77
C ILE A 112 -11.65 9.34 -29.15
N ILE A 113 -11.98 8.30 -29.90
CA ILE A 113 -11.78 8.26 -31.33
C ILE A 113 -12.40 9.58 -31.79
N LEU A 114 -11.59 10.48 -32.35
CA LEU A 114 -12.10 11.60 -33.15
C LEU A 114 -12.87 10.96 -34.31
N LEU A 115 -14.10 10.56 -34.05
CA LEU A 115 -15.06 10.15 -35.05
C LEU A 115 -15.42 11.42 -35.79
N GLN A 116 -14.65 11.64 -36.85
CA GLN A 116 -15.05 12.21 -38.13
C GLN A 116 -16.43 12.87 -38.10
N LYS A 117 -16.47 14.19 -37.89
CA LYS A 117 -17.48 14.99 -38.58
C LYS A 117 -17.03 15.15 -40.02
N ARG A 118 -17.31 14.13 -40.82
CA ARG A 118 -17.49 14.27 -42.28
C ARG A 118 -18.98 14.15 -42.55
N ALA A 119 -19.62 15.30 -42.76
CA ALA A 119 -20.87 15.48 -43.53
C ALA A 119 -21.00 17.00 -43.74
N PHE A 120 -20.51 17.51 -44.86
CA PHE A 120 -21.31 17.86 -46.06
C PHE A 120 -22.52 18.73 -45.71
N HIS A 121 -22.48 20.02 -46.08
CA HIS A 121 -23.29 20.55 -47.18
C HIS A 121 -22.88 21.97 -47.57
N THR A 122 -22.83 22.15 -48.89
CA THR A 122 -22.78 23.35 -49.72
C THR A 122 -23.85 24.40 -49.36
N ASN A 123 -23.51 25.69 -49.49
CA ASN A 123 -24.22 26.69 -50.33
C ASN A 123 -23.78 28.14 -50.01
N GLN A 124 -22.96 28.72 -50.88
CA GLN A 124 -23.28 29.93 -51.65
C GLN A 124 -22.35 30.00 -52.87
#